data_AF-A0A949KVZ3-F1
#
_entry.id   AF-A0A949KVZ3-F1
#
_cell.length_a   1.000
_cell.length_b   1.000
_cell.length_c   1.000
_cell.angle_alpha   90.00
_cell.angle_beta   90.00
_cell.angle_gamma   90.00
#
_symmetry.space_group_name_H-M   'P 1'
#
loop_
_entity.id
_entity.type
_entity.pdbx_description
1 polymer ?
#
loop_
_entity_poly.entity_id
_entity_poly.type
_entity_poly.pdbx_seq_one_letter_code
_entity_poly.pdbx_strand_id
1 'polypeptide(L)'
;MSKALQHQLAKTIKDQGDMARDMAIAELKDLKKDLLELEKALTTKKTPDQGLLMDISHGAFELFRTASIVLETDNLQIQLQQAVESGKDLEYLEKKGAILLTKPEGWHWFTPKGEMLFLAAPSETRLAAQKLQERLTRKTPAKPAPNPQPTPKAPPISSED
;
A
#
# COMPACT_ATOMS: atom_id res chain seq x y z
N MET A 1 -11.42 10.87 3.95
CA MET A 1 -11.63 10.06 5.18
C MET A 1 -10.65 10.54 6.24
N SER A 2 -11.07 10.77 7.50
CA SER A 2 -10.14 11.21 8.54
C SER A 2 -9.20 10.07 8.95
N LYS A 3 -7.97 10.40 9.41
CA LYS A 3 -7.01 9.39 9.93
C LYS A 3 -7.59 8.57 11.08
N ALA A 4 -8.40 9.20 11.94
CA ALA A 4 -9.09 8.53 13.03
C ALA A 4 -10.06 7.46 12.52
N LEU A 5 -10.82 7.76 11.47
CA LEU A 5 -11.74 6.81 10.86
C LEU A 5 -11.00 5.65 10.16
N GLN A 6 -9.88 5.93 9.50
CA GLN A 6 -9.02 4.89 8.91
C GLN A 6 -8.49 3.92 9.97
N HIS A 7 -7.97 4.45 11.09
CA HIS A 7 -7.45 3.64 12.17
C HIS A 7 -8.56 2.82 12.85
N GLN A 8 -9.73 3.42 13.08
CA GLN A 8 -10.87 2.71 13.64
C GLN A 8 -11.32 1.57 12.72
N LEU A 9 -11.42 1.81 11.40
CA LEU A 9 -11.79 0.77 10.44
C LEU A 9 -10.76 -0.37 10.41
N ALA A 10 -9.47 -0.05 10.36
CA ALA A 10 -8.39 -1.04 10.39
C ALA A 10 -8.46 -1.91 11.66
N LYS A 11 -8.71 -1.27 12.81
CA LYS A 11 -8.90 -1.96 14.08
C LYS A 11 -10.11 -2.89 14.03
N THR A 12 -11.26 -2.42 13.57
CA THR A 12 -12.48 -3.24 13.48
C THR A 12 -12.27 -4.49 12.61
N ILE A 13 -11.65 -4.34 11.44
CA ILE A 13 -11.37 -5.48 10.54
C ILE A 13 -10.43 -6.47 11.23
N LYS A 14 -9.40 -5.97 11.93
CA LYS A 14 -8.48 -6.81 12.69
C LYS A 14 -9.18 -7.56 13.81
N ASP A 15 -9.95 -6.86 14.63
CA ASP A 15 -10.68 -7.45 15.76
C ASP A 15 -11.64 -8.55 15.26
N GLN A 16 -12.32 -8.32 14.12
CA GLN A 16 -13.16 -9.35 13.48
C GLN A 16 -12.36 -10.56 13.00
N GLY A 17 -11.19 -10.35 12.38
CA GLY A 17 -10.32 -11.44 11.93
C GLY A 17 -9.75 -12.26 13.08
N ASP A 18 -9.36 -11.60 14.18
CA ASP A 18 -8.86 -12.26 15.39
C ASP A 18 -9.97 -13.08 16.05
N MET A 19 -11.19 -12.54 16.17
CA MET A 19 -12.35 -13.30 16.66
C MET A 19 -12.68 -14.51 15.77
N ALA A 20 -12.69 -14.34 14.45
CA ALA A 20 -12.94 -15.43 13.51
C ALA A 20 -11.87 -16.52 13.60
N ARG A 21 -10.60 -16.14 13.83
CA ARG A 21 -9.49 -17.07 14.03
C ARG A 21 -9.67 -17.88 15.32
N ASP A 22 -10.03 -17.23 16.41
CA ASP A 22 -10.29 -17.91 17.68
C ASP A 22 -11.45 -18.92 17.56
N MET A 23 -12.52 -18.53 16.86
CA MET A 23 -13.63 -19.43 16.54
C MET A 23 -13.18 -20.61 15.67
N ALA A 24 -12.45 -20.36 14.58
CA ALA A 24 -11.95 -21.42 13.71
C ALA A 24 -11.04 -22.41 14.44
N ILE A 25 -10.21 -21.92 15.38
CA ILE A 25 -9.37 -22.79 16.22
C ILE A 25 -10.21 -23.64 17.17
N ALA A 26 -11.30 -23.10 17.72
CA ALA A 26 -12.22 -23.87 18.56
C ALA A 26 -12.90 -24.98 17.74
N GLU A 27 -13.49 -24.62 16.60
CA GLU A 27 -14.14 -25.59 15.69
C GLU A 27 -13.16 -26.68 15.22
N LEU A 28 -11.92 -26.31 14.89
CA LEU A 28 -10.90 -27.28 14.50
C LEU A 28 -10.55 -28.27 15.63
N LYS A 29 -10.52 -27.80 16.88
CA LYS A 29 -10.25 -28.66 18.03
C LYS A 29 -11.39 -29.64 18.28
N ASP A 30 -12.63 -29.21 18.13
CA ASP A 30 -13.79 -30.05 18.34
C ASP A 30 -13.95 -31.06 17.19
N LEU A 31 -13.85 -30.62 15.94
CA LEU A 31 -13.84 -31.51 14.77
C LEU A 31 -12.73 -32.58 14.88
N LYS A 32 -11.56 -32.23 15.39
CA LYS A 32 -10.48 -33.20 15.60
C LYS A 32 -10.87 -34.28 16.61
N LYS A 33 -11.62 -33.96 17.67
CA LYS A 33 -12.11 -34.95 18.64
C LYS A 33 -13.09 -35.91 17.97
N ASP A 34 -14.04 -35.37 17.20
CA ASP A 34 -15.06 -36.17 16.53
C ASP A 34 -14.45 -37.11 15.49
N LEU A 35 -13.45 -36.62 14.74
CA LEU A 35 -12.69 -37.45 13.80
C LEU A 35 -11.92 -38.59 14.49
N LEU A 36 -11.33 -38.33 15.66
CA LEU A 36 -10.66 -39.37 16.45
C LEU A 36 -11.65 -40.40 17.00
N GLU A 37 -12.85 -39.98 17.38
CA GLU A 37 -13.91 -40.89 17.81
C GLU A 37 -14.40 -41.76 16.64
N LEU A 38 -14.59 -41.17 15.46
CA LEU A 38 -14.94 -41.90 14.25
C LEU A 38 -13.85 -42.91 13.89
N GLU A 39 -12.57 -42.51 13.92
CA GLU A 39 -11.44 -43.41 13.67
C GLU A 39 -11.45 -44.61 14.62
N LYS A 40 -11.71 -44.37 15.92
CA LYS A 40 -11.82 -45.44 16.93
C LYS A 40 -13.00 -46.36 16.66
N ALA A 41 -14.17 -45.83 16.31
CA ALA A 41 -15.35 -46.62 16.00
C ALA A 41 -15.09 -47.56 14.81
N LEU A 42 -14.53 -47.01 13.72
CA LEU A 42 -14.20 -47.77 12.51
C LEU A 42 -13.09 -48.81 12.77
N THR A 43 -12.05 -48.47 13.53
CA THR A 43 -10.96 -49.39 13.88
C THR A 43 -11.46 -50.55 14.74
N THR A 44 -12.39 -50.29 15.65
CA THR A 44 -13.03 -51.33 16.48
C THR A 44 -14.14 -52.09 15.75
N LYS A 45 -14.32 -51.85 14.44
CA LYS A 45 -15.38 -52.43 13.60
C LYS A 45 -16.79 -52.20 14.16
N LYS A 46 -16.97 -51.11 14.90
CA LYS A 46 -18.28 -50.64 15.37
C LYS A 46 -18.89 -49.75 14.30
N THR A 47 -20.21 -49.84 14.14
CA THR A 47 -20.95 -48.88 13.33
C THR A 47 -20.88 -47.51 14.00
N PRO A 48 -20.43 -46.45 13.30
CA PRO A 48 -20.44 -45.10 13.83
C PRO A 48 -21.86 -44.65 14.14
N ASP A 49 -22.02 -43.87 15.20
CA ASP A 49 -23.30 -43.23 15.52
C ASP A 49 -23.67 -42.19 14.46
N GLN A 50 -24.97 -42.06 14.15
CA GLN A 50 -25.43 -41.08 13.16
C GLN A 50 -25.22 -39.64 13.64
N GLY A 51 -25.36 -39.38 14.95
CA GLY A 51 -25.08 -38.08 15.57
C GLY A 51 -23.64 -37.65 15.31
N LEU A 52 -22.68 -38.55 15.57
CA LEU A 52 -21.25 -38.29 15.30
C LEU A 52 -20.97 -37.88 13.85
N LEU A 53 -21.61 -38.51 12.86
CA LEU A 53 -21.43 -38.14 11.46
C LEU A 53 -22.02 -36.75 11.14
N MET A 54 -23.13 -36.40 11.79
CA MET A 54 -23.73 -35.07 11.66
C MET A 54 -22.85 -34.00 12.32
N ASP A 55 -22.28 -34.29 13.49
CA ASP A 55 -21.38 -33.38 14.21
C ASP A 55 -20.11 -33.10 13.40
N ILE A 56 -19.50 -34.13 12.80
CA ILE A 56 -18.36 -33.96 11.89
C ILE A 56 -18.72 -33.08 10.69
N SER A 57 -19.89 -33.31 10.09
CA SER A 57 -20.34 -32.55 8.92
C SER A 57 -20.59 -31.09 9.28
N HIS A 58 -21.21 -30.84 10.44
CA HIS A 58 -21.47 -29.50 10.95
C HIS A 58 -20.17 -28.78 11.33
N GLY A 59 -19.28 -29.42 12.09
CA GLY A 59 -17.99 -28.85 12.49
C GLY A 59 -17.10 -28.53 11.29
N ALA A 60 -17.09 -29.38 10.25
CA ALA A 60 -16.38 -29.07 9.01
C ALA A 60 -16.95 -27.84 8.29
N PHE A 61 -18.28 -27.69 8.28
CA PHE A 61 -18.95 -26.53 7.69
C PHE A 61 -18.67 -25.24 8.49
N GLU A 62 -18.76 -25.27 9.82
CA GLU A 62 -18.49 -24.10 10.67
C GLU A 62 -17.02 -23.70 10.63
N LEU A 63 -16.09 -24.67 10.59
CA LEU A 63 -14.68 -24.41 10.36
C LEU A 63 -14.45 -23.71 9.02
N PHE A 64 -15.05 -24.19 7.93
CA PHE A 64 -14.96 -23.53 6.63
C PHE A 64 -15.49 -22.09 6.68
N ARG A 65 -16.67 -21.89 7.30
CA ARG A 65 -17.30 -20.58 7.43
C ARG A 65 -16.41 -19.60 8.18
N THR A 66 -15.88 -19.99 9.33
CA THR A 66 -15.05 -19.14 10.18
C THR A 66 -13.67 -18.88 9.56
N ALA A 67 -13.03 -19.90 8.97
CA ALA A 67 -11.76 -19.74 8.26
C ALA A 67 -11.88 -18.84 7.01
N SER A 68 -13.01 -18.86 6.31
CA SER A 68 -13.27 -17.96 5.18
C SER A 68 -13.27 -16.49 5.60
N ILE A 69 -13.84 -16.19 6.77
CA ILE A 69 -13.84 -14.84 7.34
C ILE A 69 -12.41 -14.39 7.66
N VAL A 70 -11.55 -15.28 8.18
CA VAL A 70 -10.13 -14.96 8.41
C VAL A 70 -9.46 -14.50 7.11
N LEU A 71 -9.62 -15.27 6.02
CA LEU A 71 -9.04 -14.92 4.73
C LEU A 71 -9.58 -13.59 4.18
N GLU A 72 -10.89 -13.36 4.32
CA GLU A 72 -11.53 -12.12 3.88
C GLU A 72 -11.00 -10.91 4.67
N THR A 73 -10.92 -11.01 5.99
CA THR A 73 -10.41 -9.92 6.84
C THR A 73 -8.94 -9.60 6.58
N ASP A 74 -8.10 -10.60 6.33
CA ASP A 74 -6.70 -10.39 5.92
C ASP A 74 -6.61 -9.65 4.58
N ASN A 75 -7.42 -10.05 3.60
CA ASN A 75 -7.50 -9.38 2.30
C ASN A 75 -8.00 -7.93 2.42
N LEU A 76 -9.01 -7.68 3.26
CA LEU A 76 -9.52 -6.34 3.53
C LEU A 76 -8.48 -5.43 4.19
N GLN A 77 -7.63 -5.97 5.09
CA GLN A 77 -6.52 -5.20 5.66
C GLN A 77 -5.50 -4.78 4.60
N ILE A 78 -5.15 -5.68 3.68
CA ILE A 78 -4.24 -5.39 2.57
C ILE A 78 -4.80 -4.30 1.68
N GLN A 79 -6.08 -4.42 1.28
CA GLN A 79 -6.74 -3.42 0.44
C GLN A 79 -6.85 -2.06 1.13
N LEU A 80 -7.18 -2.03 2.43
CA LEU A 80 -7.23 -0.80 3.20
C LEU A 80 -5.86 -0.12 3.25
N GLN A 81 -4.78 -0.88 3.47
CA GLN A 81 -3.43 -0.33 3.47
C GLN A 81 -3.05 0.26 2.11
N GLN A 82 -3.34 -0.44 1.02
CA GLN A 82 -3.09 0.04 -0.35
C GLN A 82 -3.88 1.30 -0.67
N ALA A 83 -5.16 1.37 -0.26
CA ALA A 83 -6.00 2.55 -0.44
C ALA A 83 -5.48 3.75 0.38
N VAL A 84 -5.01 3.51 1.61
CA VAL A 84 -4.40 4.56 2.45
C VAL A 84 -3.11 5.09 1.82
N GLU A 85 -2.24 4.23 1.30
CA GLU A 85 -1.01 4.65 0.61
C GLU A 85 -1.32 5.45 -0.66
N SER A 86 -2.21 4.93 -1.50
CA SER A 86 -2.63 5.62 -2.73
C SER A 86 -3.27 6.98 -2.44
N GLY A 87 -4.06 7.07 -1.37
CA GLY A 87 -4.65 8.32 -0.91
C GLY A 87 -3.61 9.34 -0.44
N LYS A 88 -2.53 8.90 0.23
CA LYS A 88 -1.44 9.79 0.66
C LYS A 88 -0.69 10.38 -0.53
N ASP A 89 -0.40 9.57 -1.55
CA ASP A 89 0.30 10.02 -2.75
C ASP A 89 -0.54 11.05 -3.52
N LEU A 90 -1.85 10.79 -3.64
CA LEU A 90 -2.80 11.73 -4.27
C LEU A 90 -2.93 13.03 -3.48
N GLU A 91 -3.14 12.96 -2.15
CA GLU A 91 -3.21 14.15 -1.29
C GLU A 91 -1.91 14.97 -1.37
N TYR A 92 -0.75 14.29 -1.43
CA TYR A 92 0.53 14.95 -1.60
C TYR A 92 0.62 15.72 -2.93
N LEU A 93 0.27 15.07 -4.03
CA LEU A 93 0.26 15.68 -5.37
C LEU A 93 -0.64 16.91 -5.41
N GLU A 94 -1.89 16.78 -4.96
CA GLU A 94 -2.86 17.88 -4.92
C GLU A 94 -2.36 19.04 -4.07
N LYS A 95 -1.85 18.75 -2.86
CA LYS A 95 -1.31 19.77 -1.95
C LYS A 95 -0.09 20.50 -2.53
N LYS A 96 0.67 19.85 -3.41
CA LYS A 96 1.82 20.44 -4.11
C LYS A 96 1.45 21.08 -5.46
N GLY A 97 0.17 21.07 -5.82
CA GLY A 97 -0.34 21.68 -7.04
C GLY A 97 -0.04 20.87 -8.30
N ALA A 98 0.21 19.56 -8.17
CA ALA A 98 0.24 18.67 -9.31
C ALA A 98 -1.19 18.33 -9.76
N ILE A 99 -1.38 18.21 -11.06
CA ILE A 99 -2.68 18.06 -11.71
C ILE A 99 -2.60 16.89 -12.68
N LEU A 100 -3.63 16.05 -12.68
CA LEU A 100 -3.81 15.02 -13.68
C LEU A 100 -4.45 15.64 -14.93
N LEU A 101 -3.69 15.72 -16.02
CA LEU A 101 -4.15 16.27 -17.29
C LEU A 101 -4.59 15.14 -18.23
N THR A 102 -5.59 15.42 -19.05
CA THR A 102 -6.03 14.53 -20.14
C THR A 102 -5.27 14.78 -21.43
N LYS A 103 -4.71 15.98 -21.61
CA LYS A 103 -3.87 16.39 -22.75
C LYS A 103 -2.83 17.42 -22.32
N PRO A 104 -1.51 17.13 -22.41
CA PRO A 104 -0.93 15.78 -22.52
C PRO A 104 -1.38 14.88 -21.36
N GLU A 105 -1.63 13.61 -21.65
CA GLU A 105 -2.16 12.68 -20.65
C GLU A 105 -1.13 12.39 -19.54
N GLY A 106 -1.57 12.47 -18.28
CA GLY A 106 -0.78 12.07 -17.12
C GLY A 106 -0.64 13.16 -16.06
N TRP A 107 0.10 12.83 -15.01
CA TRP A 107 0.38 13.73 -13.90
C TRP A 107 1.38 14.79 -14.32
N HIS A 108 1.04 16.04 -14.07
CA HIS A 108 1.87 17.20 -14.39
C HIS A 108 2.00 18.12 -13.18
N TRP A 109 3.11 18.86 -13.13
CA TRP A 109 3.31 19.91 -12.14
C TRP A 109 3.86 21.17 -12.81
N PHE A 110 3.36 22.32 -12.40
CA PHE A 110 3.80 23.61 -12.91
C PHE A 110 4.81 24.23 -11.94
N THR A 111 5.99 24.57 -12.44
CA THR A 111 6.97 25.29 -11.63
C THR A 111 6.46 26.70 -11.31
N PRO A 112 7.00 27.38 -10.29
CA PRO A 112 6.66 28.79 -10.02
C PRO A 112 6.92 29.75 -11.20
N LYS A 113 7.71 29.32 -12.20
CA LYS A 113 7.99 30.07 -13.43
C LYS A 113 6.99 29.76 -14.56
N GLY A 114 6.01 28.89 -14.32
CA GLY A 114 5.00 28.49 -15.29
C GLY A 114 5.41 27.36 -16.24
N GLU A 115 6.55 26.71 -16.02
CA GLU A 115 6.98 25.58 -16.85
C GLU A 115 6.20 24.31 -16.45
N MET A 116 5.57 23.66 -17.43
CA MET A 116 4.85 22.41 -17.23
C MET A 116 5.81 21.22 -17.27
N LEU A 117 5.79 20.40 -16.22
CA LEU A 117 6.63 19.21 -16.11
C LEU A 117 5.76 17.96 -16.02
N PHE A 118 6.03 17.00 -16.91
CA PHE A 118 5.45 15.66 -16.81
C PHE A 118 6.09 14.89 -15.66
N LEU A 119 5.24 14.31 -14.81
CA LEU A 119 5.65 13.47 -13.69
C LEU A 119 5.53 11.99 -14.08
N ALA A 120 4.33 11.49 -14.36
CA ALA A 120 4.10 10.08 -14.68
C ALA A 120 2.78 9.86 -15.41
N ALA A 121 2.55 8.64 -15.91
CA ALA A 121 1.27 8.29 -16.54
C ALA A 121 0.11 8.32 -15.51
N PRO A 122 -1.16 8.37 -15.95
CA PRO A 122 -2.31 8.48 -15.05
C PRO A 122 -2.40 7.38 -13.98
N SER A 123 -2.01 6.16 -14.33
CA SER A 123 -2.01 4.99 -13.44
C SER A 123 -0.84 4.96 -12.45
N GLU A 124 0.12 5.88 -12.56
CA GLU A 124 1.38 5.85 -11.83
C GLU A 124 1.45 6.95 -10.74
N THR A 125 0.36 7.13 -9.97
CA THR A 125 0.25 8.17 -8.92
C THR A 125 1.43 8.17 -7.95
N ARG A 126 1.88 6.98 -7.50
CA ARG A 126 3.04 6.85 -6.60
C ARG A 126 4.33 7.36 -7.22
N LEU A 127 4.58 7.03 -8.49
CA LEU A 127 5.75 7.50 -9.21
C LEU A 127 5.71 9.01 -9.42
N ALA A 128 4.52 9.56 -9.71
CA ALA A 128 4.34 11.00 -9.83
C ALA A 128 4.67 11.72 -8.51
N ALA A 129 4.16 11.21 -7.37
CA ALA A 129 4.44 11.76 -6.05
C ALA A 129 5.94 11.73 -5.72
N GLN A 130 6.61 10.60 -5.97
CA GLN A 130 8.06 10.45 -5.78
C GLN A 130 8.86 11.45 -6.62
N LYS A 131 8.58 11.54 -7.93
CA LYS A 131 9.26 12.48 -8.82
C LYS A 131 9.05 13.93 -8.39
N LEU A 132 7.84 14.30 -7.97
CA LEU A 132 7.59 15.64 -7.45
C LEU A 132 8.37 15.91 -6.16
N GLN A 133 8.41 14.94 -5.23
CA GLN A 133 9.16 15.05 -3.98
C GLN A 133 10.66 15.22 -4.23
N GLU A 134 11.25 14.44 -5.14
CA GLU A 134 12.65 14.58 -5.54
C GLU A 134 12.96 15.96 -6.12
N ARG A 135 12.04 16.52 -6.92
CA ARG A 135 12.21 17.84 -7.53
C ARG A 135 12.14 18.96 -6.51
N LEU A 136 11.22 18.88 -5.56
CA LEU A 136 11.06 19.87 -4.49
C LEU A 136 12.19 19.80 -3.46
N THR A 137 12.80 18.63 -3.27
CA THR A 137 13.91 18.44 -2.33
C THR A 137 15.29 18.67 -2.95
N ARG A 138 15.41 18.65 -4.29
CA ARG A 138 16.62 19.08 -5.00
C ARG A 138 16.90 20.55 -4.68
N LYS A 139 17.79 20.79 -3.70
CA LYS A 139 18.40 22.10 -3.49
C LYS A 139 19.07 22.51 -4.80
N THR A 140 18.60 23.59 -5.41
CA THR A 140 19.26 24.21 -6.55
C THR A 140 20.66 24.62 -6.08
N PRO A 141 21.76 24.13 -6.68
CA PRO A 141 23.07 24.67 -6.37
C PRO A 141 23.04 26.17 -6.69
N ALA A 142 23.49 27.00 -5.75
CA ALA A 142 23.63 28.43 -6.00
C ALA A 142 24.52 28.61 -7.24
N LYS A 143 24.02 29.38 -8.22
CA LYS A 143 24.76 29.72 -9.44
C LYS A 143 26.08 30.39 -8.99
N PRO A 144 27.27 29.86 -9.36
CA PRO A 144 28.52 30.54 -9.06
C PRO A 144 28.48 31.94 -9.65
N ALA A 145 28.89 32.94 -8.87
CA ALA A 145 28.99 34.32 -9.34
C ALA A 145 29.88 34.38 -10.60
N PRO A 146 29.57 35.25 -11.59
CA PRO A 146 30.41 35.40 -12.76
C PRO A 146 31.81 35.83 -12.35
N ASN A 147 32.83 35.09 -12.78
CA ASN A 147 34.23 35.44 -12.54
C ASN A 147 34.51 36.77 -13.27
N PRO A 148 35.06 37.81 -12.61
CA PRO A 148 35.35 39.08 -13.27
C PRO A 148 36.36 38.87 -14.40
N GLN A 149 36.01 39.34 -15.61
CA GLN A 149 36.90 39.30 -16.77
C GLN A 149 38.16 40.15 -16.49
N PRO A 150 39.38 39.63 -16.77
CA PRO A 150 40.58 40.45 -16.70
C PRO A 150 40.60 41.47 -17.84
N THR A 151 40.84 42.73 -17.50
CA THR A 151 41.03 43.85 -18.41
C THR A 151 42.20 43.61 -19.39
N PRO A 152 42.09 44.00 -20.68
CA PRO A 152 43.19 43.84 -21.63
C PRO A 152 44.37 44.75 -21.28
N LYS A 153 45.59 44.20 -21.23
CA LYS A 153 46.84 44.98 -21.16
C LYS A 153 47.10 45.66 -22.51
N ALA A 154 47.38 46.96 -22.47
CA ALA A 154 47.76 47.75 -23.63
C ALA A 154 49.08 47.24 -24.28
N PRO A 155 49.24 47.38 -25.62
CA PRO A 155 50.41 46.89 -26.34
C PRO A 155 51.66 47.77 -26.07
N PRO A 156 52.87 47.18 -26.03
CA PRO A 156 54.10 47.94 -25.89
C PRO A 156 54.49 48.64 -27.19
N ILE A 157 54.98 49.86 -27.01
CA ILE A 157 55.45 50.82 -28.01
C ILE A 157 56.79 50.35 -28.60
N SER A 158 56.91 50.45 -29.92
CA SER A 158 58.12 50.23 -30.69
C SER A 158 59.19 51.28 -30.39
N SER A 159 60.46 50.87 -30.32
CA SER A 159 61.59 51.75 -30.54
C SER A 159 62.66 51.00 -31.32
N GLU A 160 62.91 51.53 -32.52
CA GLU A 160 64.03 51.27 -33.41
C GLU A 160 65.37 51.62 -32.74
N ASP A 161 66.41 50.87 -33.11
CA ASP A 161 67.74 51.37 -33.52
C ASP A 161 68.36 50.35 -34.50
#